data_AF-A0A2J6RTQ5-F1
#
_entry.id   AF-A0A2J6RTQ5-F1
#
_cell.length_a   1.000
_cell.length_b   1.000
_cell.length_c   1.000
_cell.angle_alpha   90.00
_cell.angle_beta   90.00
_cell.angle_gamma   90.00
#
_symmetry.space_group_name_H-M   'P 1'
#
loop_
_entity.id
_entity.type
_entity.pdbx_description
1 polymer ?
#
loop_
_entity_poly.entity_id
_entity_poly.type
_entity_poly.pdbx_seq_one_letter_code
_entity_poly.pdbx_strand_id
1 'polypeptide(L)' 'LGSFHWYDALCVNQEDNAERGHQVMLMRYIYYRADQTIVWLGESANGSGLAFGLIR' A
#
# COMPACT_ATOMS: atom_id res chain seq x y z
N LEU A 1 24.56 -0.95 -3.35
CA LEU A 1 23.42 -0.32 -4.04
C LEU A 1 22.21 -0.55 -3.16
N GLY A 2 21.54 0.49 -2.67
CA GLY A 2 20.39 0.34 -1.75
C GLY A 2 19.10 0.00 -2.48
N SER A 3 18.13 -0.59 -1.77
CA SER A 3 16.77 -0.81 -2.26
C SER A 3 15.87 0.38 -1.91
N PHE A 4 15.09 0.85 -2.88
CA PHE A 4 14.11 1.92 -2.69
C PHE A 4 12.77 1.33 -2.24
N HIS A 5 12.18 1.90 -1.19
CA HIS A 5 10.88 1.50 -0.67
C HIS A 5 9.96 2.71 -0.68
N TRP A 6 8.70 2.49 -1.06
CA TRP A 6 7.63 3.46 -0.97
C TRP A 6 6.61 2.96 0.04
N TYR A 7 6.30 3.78 1.04
CA TYR A 7 5.30 3.49 2.06
C TYR A 7 4.21 4.55 1.92
N ASP A 8 3.00 4.17 1.51
CA ASP A 8 1.90 5.11 1.29
C ASP A 8 1.63 5.99 2.53
N ALA A 9 1.72 5.41 3.72
CA ALA A 9 1.54 6.12 4.98
C ALA A 9 2.60 7.19 5.27
N LEU A 10 3.78 7.12 4.64
CA LEU A 10 4.89 8.07 4.86
C LEU A 10 5.15 8.98 3.66
N CYS A 11 4.99 8.45 2.46
CA CYS A 11 5.30 9.16 1.22
C CYS A 11 4.14 10.03 0.70
N VAL A 12 2.92 9.82 1.21
CA VAL A 12 1.73 10.61 0.87
C VAL A 12 1.40 11.54 2.02
N ASN A 13 1.18 12.83 1.73
CA ASN A 13 0.70 13.76 2.73
C ASN A 13 -0.78 13.51 2.97
N GLN A 14 -1.09 12.80 4.05
CA GLN A 14 -2.46 12.40 4.37
C GLN A 14 -3.38 13.57 4.72
N GLU A 15 -2.83 14.73 5.09
CA GLU A 15 -3.56 15.94 5.47
C GLU A 15 -3.88 16.85 4.26
N ASP A 16 -3.15 16.70 3.15
CA ASP A 16 -3.37 17.45 1.92
C ASP A 16 -4.18 16.62 0.91
N ASN A 17 -5.46 16.96 0.79
CA ASN A 17 -6.38 16.29 -0.14
C ASN A 17 -5.95 16.39 -1.60
N ALA A 18 -5.34 17.50 -2.01
CA ALA A 18 -4.93 17.70 -3.39
C ALA A 18 -3.70 16.82 -3.69
N GLU A 19 -2.69 16.84 -2.84
CA GLU A 19 -1.51 15.98 -2.96
C GLU A 19 -1.87 14.50 -2.89
N ARG A 20 -2.66 14.12 -1.87
CA ARG A 20 -3.14 12.74 -1.71
C ARG A 20 -3.90 12.26 -2.94
N GLY A 21 -4.75 13.10 -3.53
CA GLY A 21 -5.44 12.78 -4.77
C GLY A 21 -4.47 12.47 -5.92
N HIS A 22 -3.41 13.26 -6.09
CA HIS A 22 -2.38 13.00 -7.08
C HIS A 22 -1.60 11.71 -6.80
N GLN A 23 -1.22 11.45 -5.54
CA GLN A 23 -0.53 10.21 -5.16
C GLN A 23 -1.39 8.97 -5.39
N VAL A 24 -2.68 9.03 -5.04
CA VAL A 24 -3.63 7.93 -5.28
C VAL A 24 -3.72 7.59 -6.77
N MET A 25 -3.70 8.60 -7.66
CA MET A 25 -3.66 8.38 -9.10
C MET A 25 -2.36 7.69 -9.57
N LEU A 26 -1.24 7.90 -8.86
CA LEU A 26 0.05 7.27 -9.15
C LEU A 26 0.19 5.86 -8.58
N MET A 27 -0.63 5.46 -7.60
CA MET A 27 -0.52 4.14 -6.94
C MET A 27 -0.55 2.98 -7.93
N ARG A 28 -1.37 3.07 -8.99
CA ARG A 28 -1.40 2.05 -10.06
C ARG A 28 -0.03 1.82 -10.68
N TYR A 29 0.72 2.89 -10.93
CA TYR A 29 2.04 2.83 -11.53
C TYR A 29 3.11 2.39 -10.54
N ILE A 30 3.01 2.84 -9.29
CA ILE A 30 3.92 2.42 -8.20
C ILE A 30 3.80 0.92 -7.97
N TYR A 31 2.58 0.40 -7.80
CA TYR A 31 2.34 -1.04 -7.62
C TYR A 31 2.76 -1.86 -8.83
N TYR A 32 2.57 -1.34 -10.04
CA TYR A 32 3.01 -2.02 -11.27
C TYR A 32 4.53 -2.12 -11.39
N ARG A 33 5.28 -1.14 -10.86
CA ARG A 33 6.74 -1.08 -10.95
C ARG A 33 7.48 -1.61 -9.74
N ALA A 34 6.78 -1.83 -8.62
CA ALA A 34 7.37 -2.40 -7.43
C ALA A 34 7.76 -3.86 -7.70
N ASP A 35 8.96 -4.24 -7.30
CA ASP A 35 9.41 -5.65 -7.32
C ASP A 35 8.53 -6.50 -6.39
N GLN A 36 8.13 -5.93 -5.26
CA GLN A 36 7.21 -6.52 -4.31
C GLN A 36 6.32 -5.44 -3.71
N THR A 37 5.04 -5.76 -3.49
CA THR A 37 4.09 -4.93 -2.73
C THR A 37 3.72 -5.66 -1.45
N ILE A 38 3.84 -4.97 -0.32
CA ILE A 38 3.44 -5.49 1.00
C ILE A 38 2.26 -4.66 1.47
N VAL A 39 1.15 -5.32 1.80
CA VAL A 39 -0.09 -4.66 2.25
C VAL A 39 -0.34 -5.02 3.70
N TRP A 40 -0.55 -4.00 4.55
CA TRP A 40 -0.98 -4.19 5.92
C TRP A 40 -2.50 -4.03 6.01
N LEU A 41 -3.19 -5.08 6.50
CA LEU A 41 -4.66 -5.10 6.63
C LEU A 41 -5.13 -4.88 8.07
N GLY A 42 -4.25 -4.43 8.97
CA GLY A 42 -4.51 -4.34 10.41
C GLY A 42 -3.93 -5.51 11.20
N GLU A 43 -4.24 -5.53 12.50
CA GLU A 43 -3.87 -6.65 13.37
C GLU A 43 -4.67 -7.92 13.03
N SER A 44 -4.12 -9.09 13.40
CA SER A 44 -4.85 -10.34 13.24
C SER A 44 -6.10 -10.35 14.10
N ALA A 45 -7.25 -10.63 13.49
CA ALA A 45 -8.54 -10.73 14.15
C ALA A 45 -9.22 -12.08 13.82
N ASN A 46 -10.35 -12.34 14.48
CA ASN A 46 -11.17 -13.52 14.18
C ASN A 46 -11.58 -13.52 12.70
N GLY A 47 -11.17 -14.55 11.97
CA GLY A 47 -11.45 -14.68 10.54
C GLY A 47 -10.38 -14.12 9.61
N SER A 48 -9.32 -13.45 10.09
CA SER A 48 -8.23 -12.96 9.22
C SER A 48 -7.59 -14.10 8.42
N GLY A 49 -7.34 -15.26 9.04
CA GLY A 49 -6.81 -16.43 8.32
C GLY A 49 -7.74 -16.95 7.22
N LEU A 50 -9.06 -16.91 7.44
CA LEU A 50 -10.04 -17.27 6.42
C LEU A 50 -10.04 -16.24 5.28
N ALA A 51 -9.99 -14.95 5.60
CA ALA A 51 -9.93 -13.87 4.61
C ALA A 51 -8.68 -13.97 3.73
N PHE A 52 -7.50 -14.19 4.30
CA PHE A 52 -6.27 -14.42 3.52
C PHE A 52 -6.37 -15.66 2.63
N GLY A 53 -7.03 -16.73 3.08
CA GLY A 53 -7.27 -17.92 2.25
C GLY A 53 -8.20 -17.70 1.05
N LEU A 54 -8.98 -16.60 1.03
CA LEU A 54 -9.84 -16.21 -0.09
C LEU A 54 -9.12 -15.28 -1.09
N ILE A 55 -7.99 -14.69 -0.70
CA ILE A 55 -7.16 -13.86 -1.56
C ILE A 55 -6.25 -14.80 -2.36
N ARG A 56 -6.41 -14.80 -3.69
CA ARG A 56 -5.65 -15.65 -4.62
C ARG A 56 -4.39 -14.97 -5.12
#